data_AF-A0A3D1SR61-F1
#
_entry.id   AF-A0A3D1SR61-F1
#
_cell.length_a   1.000
_cell.length_b   1.000
_cell.length_c   1.000
_cell.angle_alpha   90.00
_cell.angle_beta   90.00
_cell.angle_gamma   90.00
#
_symmetry.space_group_name_H-M   'P 1'
#
loop_
_entity.id
_entity.type
_entity.pdbx_description
1 polymer ?
#
loop_
_entity_poly.entity_id
_entity_poly.type
_entity_poly.pdbx_seq_one_letter_code
_entity_poly.pdbx_strand_id
1 'polypeptide(L)'
;MTVFKVALANVVMWTRDHYFPESFAHATWQRLAPFFHLSGLVVQGPTTVCVELRPFHDRQYNRDLVMLCERVNAAAPQLPDGRRLIFQVRDIPCPVLHVQKRQVA
;
A
#
# COMPACT_ATOMS: atom_id res chain seq x y z
N MET A 1 5.78 29.09 8.98
CA MET A 1 5.96 27.65 8.73
C MET A 1 5.73 26.92 10.05
N THR A 2 4.66 26.15 10.16
CA THR A 2 4.30 25.45 11.41
C THR A 2 5.08 24.14 11.51
N VAL A 3 5.57 23.82 12.72
CA VAL A 3 6.30 22.58 13.07
C VAL A 3 5.61 21.31 12.53
N PHE A 4 4.28 21.33 12.45
CA PHE A 4 3.47 20.29 11.83
C PHE A 4 3.84 19.97 10.38
N LYS A 5 4.17 20.97 9.55
CA LYS A 5 4.60 20.74 8.15
C LYS A 5 5.93 20.01 8.07
N VAL A 6 6.85 20.30 8.99
CA VAL A 6 8.17 19.64 9.06
C VAL A 6 8.01 18.20 9.52
N ALA A 7 7.16 17.96 10.54
CA ALA A 7 6.84 16.62 11.00
C ALA A 7 6.19 15.76 9.90
N LEU A 8 5.20 16.31 9.18
CA LEU A 8 4.56 15.61 8.06
C LEU A 8 5.58 15.26 6.95
N ALA A 9 6.45 16.21 6.60
CA ALA A 9 7.50 15.98 5.61
C ALA A 9 8.46 14.86 6.05
N ASN A 10 8.87 14.83 7.32
CA ASN A 10 9.73 13.78 7.85
C ASN A 10 9.04 12.40 7.83
N VAL A 11 7.76 12.31 8.20
CA VAL A 11 6.99 11.07 8.14
C VAL A 11 6.85 10.57 6.71
N VAL A 12 6.59 11.48 5.76
CA VAL A 12 6.51 11.16 4.33
C VAL A 12 7.86 10.65 3.81
N MET A 13 8.97 11.32 4.14
CA MET A 13 10.31 10.90 3.74
C MET A 13 10.67 9.53 4.33
N TRP A 14 10.34 9.29 5.61
CA TRP A 14 10.54 7.99 6.25
C TRP A 14 9.72 6.88 5.58
N THR A 15 8.43 7.15 5.31
CA THR A 15 7.55 6.19 4.63
C THR A 15 8.04 5.87 3.22
N ARG A 16 8.56 6.89 2.50
CA ARG A 16 9.19 6.71 1.19
C ARG A 16 10.38 5.75 1.27
N ASP A 17 11.31 5.99 2.17
CA ASP A 17 12.55 5.20 2.23
C ASP A 17 12.31 3.77 2.74
N HIS A 18 11.27 3.56 3.55
CA HIS A 18 11.00 2.24 4.15
C HIS A 18 10.11 1.33 3.30
N TYR A 19 9.11 1.90 2.61
CA TYR A 19 8.08 1.10 1.93
C TYR A 19 8.05 1.27 0.42
N PHE A 20 8.50 2.40 -0.12
CA PHE A 20 8.51 2.59 -1.57
C PHE A 20 9.74 1.91 -2.21
N PRO A 21 9.61 1.44 -3.46
CA PRO A 21 10.74 0.86 -4.19
C PRO A 21 11.82 1.88 -4.52
N GLU A 22 13.04 1.41 -4.82
CA GLU A 22 14.22 2.27 -5.08
C GLU A 22 14.01 3.28 -6.22
N SER A 23 13.09 2.97 -7.15
CA SER A 23 12.62 3.89 -8.19
C SER A 23 12.08 5.21 -7.63
N PHE A 24 11.65 5.24 -6.36
CA PHE A 24 11.13 6.41 -5.67
C PHE A 24 12.13 7.08 -4.72
N ALA A 25 13.36 6.58 -4.58
CA ALA A 25 14.38 7.18 -3.71
C ALA A 25 14.67 8.66 -4.06
N HIS A 26 14.57 9.00 -5.35
CA HIS A 26 14.71 10.37 -5.86
C HIS A 26 13.38 11.01 -6.29
N ALA A 27 12.24 10.38 -5.99
CA ALA A 27 10.95 10.91 -6.41
C ALA A 27 10.59 12.19 -5.64
N THR A 28 10.16 13.21 -6.37
CA THR A 28 9.62 14.44 -5.81
C THR A 28 8.21 14.20 -5.24
N TRP A 29 7.77 15.10 -4.36
CA TRP A 29 6.44 15.05 -3.75
C TRP A 29 5.31 14.88 -4.77
N GLN A 30 5.43 15.42 -5.99
CA GLN A 30 4.43 15.28 -7.05
C GLN A 30 4.15 13.82 -7.46
N ARG A 31 5.17 12.94 -7.40
CA ARG A 31 5.01 11.50 -7.69
C ARG A 31 4.51 10.69 -6.50
N LEU A 32 4.74 11.18 -5.27
CA LEU A 32 4.34 10.53 -4.03
C LEU A 32 2.92 10.93 -3.60
N ALA A 33 2.54 12.19 -3.83
CA ALA A 33 1.26 12.76 -3.43
C ALA A 33 0.03 11.93 -3.85
N PRO A 34 -0.02 11.31 -5.05
CA PRO A 34 -1.15 10.47 -5.44
C PRO A 34 -1.38 9.27 -4.51
N PHE A 35 -0.31 8.68 -3.96
CA PHE A 35 -0.40 7.55 -3.04
C PHE A 35 -0.97 7.95 -1.68
N PHE A 36 -0.66 9.15 -1.20
CA PHE A 36 -1.18 9.69 0.06
C PHE A 36 -2.61 10.22 -0.06
N HIS A 37 -3.04 10.61 -1.25
CA HIS A 37 -4.44 11.02 -1.52
C HIS A 37 -5.33 9.84 -1.94
N LEU A 38 -4.78 8.64 -1.96
CA LEU A 38 -5.49 7.48 -2.45
C LEU A 38 -6.64 7.12 -1.51
N SER A 39 -7.84 7.06 -2.05
CA SER A 39 -8.99 6.65 -1.28
C SER A 39 -9.03 5.14 -1.13
N GLY A 40 -9.12 4.67 0.11
CA GLY A 40 -9.28 3.25 0.44
C GLY A 40 -10.49 2.99 1.33
N LEU A 41 -10.82 1.71 1.50
CA LEU A 41 -11.75 1.20 2.48
C LEU A 41 -10.94 0.52 3.58
N VAL A 42 -11.22 0.83 4.85
CA VAL A 42 -10.63 0.13 5.99
C VAL A 42 -11.65 -0.89 6.51
N VAL A 43 -11.33 -2.16 6.36
CA VAL A 43 -12.11 -3.29 6.87
C VAL A 43 -11.46 -3.75 8.16
N GLN A 44 -12.16 -3.55 9.28
CA GLN A 44 -11.69 -4.00 10.58
C GLN A 44 -12.18 -5.42 10.84
N GLY A 45 -11.24 -6.36 10.95
CA GLY A 45 -11.48 -7.72 11.43
C GLY A 45 -11.10 -7.89 12.91
N PRO A 46 -11.43 -9.06 13.48
CA PRO A 46 -11.13 -9.37 14.88
C PRO A 46 -9.64 -9.48 15.18
N THR A 47 -8.84 -9.99 14.25
CA THR A 47 -7.38 -10.20 14.40
C THR A 47 -6.54 -9.41 13.41
N THR A 48 -7.18 -8.89 12.36
CA THR A 48 -6.53 -8.20 11.25
C THR A 48 -7.30 -6.94 10.87
N VAL A 49 -6.61 -5.90 10.46
CA VAL A 49 -7.21 -4.71 9.85
C VAL A 49 -6.72 -4.66 8.41
N CYS A 50 -7.66 -4.81 7.47
CA CYS A 50 -7.37 -4.79 6.05
C CYS A 50 -7.65 -3.40 5.48
N VAL A 51 -6.71 -2.85 4.73
CA VAL A 51 -6.85 -1.57 4.02
C VAL A 51 -6.90 -1.88 2.53
N GLU A 52 -8.09 -1.77 1.96
CA GLU A 52 -8.32 -1.93 0.53
C GLU A 52 -8.13 -0.59 -0.19
N LEU A 53 -7.08 -0.49 -0.98
CA LEU A 53 -6.70 0.70 -1.72
C LEU A 53 -7.29 0.66 -3.13
N ARG A 54 -7.94 1.74 -3.59
CA ARG A 54 -8.46 1.79 -4.97
C ARG A 54 -7.30 1.90 -5.97
N PRO A 55 -7.29 1.14 -7.06
CA PRO A 55 -6.27 1.27 -8.09
C PRO A 55 -6.32 2.66 -8.73
N PHE A 56 -5.17 3.13 -9.17
CA PHE A 56 -5.02 4.30 -10.02
C PHE A 56 -5.51 4.00 -11.44
N HIS A 57 -5.78 5.06 -12.21
CA HIS A 57 -6.06 4.92 -13.64
C HIS A 57 -4.81 4.50 -14.44
N ASP A 58 -3.63 4.90 -13.96
CA ASP A 58 -2.34 4.58 -14.59
C ASP A 58 -1.82 3.20 -14.15
N ARG A 59 -1.41 2.40 -15.13
CA ARG A 59 -0.85 1.05 -14.89
C ARG A 59 0.51 1.08 -14.19
N GLN A 60 1.32 2.11 -14.40
CA GLN A 60 2.62 2.23 -13.75
C GLN A 60 2.43 2.46 -12.24
N TYR A 61 1.58 3.41 -11.87
CA TYR A 61 1.25 3.66 -10.46
C TYR A 61 0.59 2.44 -9.80
N ASN A 62 -0.21 1.64 -10.52
CA ASN A 62 -0.75 0.39 -9.99
C ASN A 62 0.32 -0.66 -9.71
N ARG A 63 1.33 -0.81 -10.57
CA ARG A 63 2.45 -1.73 -10.31
C ARG A 63 3.22 -1.31 -9.06
N ASP A 64 3.48 -0.01 -8.93
CA ASP A 64 4.16 0.55 -7.77
C ASP A 64 3.32 0.38 -6.49
N LEU A 65 2.00 0.55 -6.60
CA LEU A 65 1.06 0.36 -5.49
C LEU A 65 1.03 -1.10 -5.01
N VAL A 66 1.00 -2.07 -5.93
CA VAL A 66 1.06 -3.51 -5.59
C VAL A 66 2.38 -3.82 -4.89
N MET A 67 3.51 -3.34 -5.41
CA MET A 67 4.82 -3.56 -4.80
C MET A 67 4.93 -2.93 -3.40
N LEU A 68 4.31 -1.77 -3.20
CA LEU A 68 4.21 -1.13 -1.88
C LEU A 68 3.37 -1.98 -0.92
N CYS A 69 2.20 -2.46 -1.34
CA CYS A 69 1.37 -3.35 -0.53
C CYS A 69 2.11 -4.62 -0.12
N GLU A 70 2.83 -5.25 -1.05
CA GLU A 70 3.66 -6.43 -0.76
C GLU A 70 4.75 -6.14 0.27
N ARG A 71 5.47 -5.03 0.14
CA ARG A 71 6.51 -4.63 1.11
C ARG A 71 5.94 -4.34 2.49
N VAL A 72 4.82 -3.62 2.55
CA VAL A 72 4.15 -3.33 3.83
C VAL A 72 3.66 -4.63 4.47
N ASN A 73 3.05 -5.54 3.70
CA ASN A 73 2.61 -6.84 4.21
C ASN A 73 3.78 -7.71 4.68
N ALA A 74 4.93 -7.66 3.99
CA ALA A 74 6.14 -8.38 4.38
C ALA A 74 6.75 -7.83 5.68
N ALA A 75 6.67 -6.51 5.90
CA ALA A 75 7.05 -5.89 7.17
C ALA A 75 6.09 -6.25 8.32
N ALA A 76 4.91 -6.81 8.00
CA ALA A 76 3.89 -7.27 8.92
C ALA A 76 3.62 -6.29 10.09
N PRO A 77 3.32 -5.00 9.80
CA PRO A 77 3.13 -4.00 10.83
C PRO A 77 1.96 -4.38 11.73
N GLN A 78 2.22 -4.29 13.03
CA GLN A 78 1.21 -4.52 14.06
C GLN A 78 0.67 -3.18 14.54
N LEU A 79 -0.66 -3.11 14.65
CA LEU A 79 -1.32 -2.00 15.31
C LEU A 79 -1.01 -2.06 16.82
N PRO A 80 -1.11 -0.92 17.53
CA PRO A 80 -0.95 -0.87 18.99
C PRO A 80 -1.87 -1.85 19.74
N ASP A 81 -2.99 -2.20 19.13
CA ASP A 81 -3.97 -3.17 19.64
C ASP A 81 -3.54 -4.64 19.42
N GLY A 82 -2.36 -4.91 18.87
CA GLY A 82 -1.85 -6.25 18.53
C GLY A 82 -2.42 -6.85 17.25
N ARG A 83 -3.36 -6.16 16.58
CA ARG A 83 -3.93 -6.58 15.30
C ARG A 83 -2.93 -6.39 14.16
N ARG A 84 -2.90 -7.33 13.21
CA ARG A 84 -2.03 -7.20 12.02
C ARG A 84 -2.67 -6.30 10.98
N LEU A 85 -1.89 -5.40 10.41
CA LEU A 85 -2.32 -4.51 9.34
C LEU A 85 -1.96 -5.16 7.99
N ILE A 86 -2.94 -5.27 7.10
CA ILE A 86 -2.79 -5.86 5.77
C ILE A 86 -3.23 -4.81 4.75
N PHE A 87 -2.40 -4.55 3.74
CA PHE A 87 -2.75 -3.70 2.62
C PHE A 87 -3.03 -4.54 1.39
N GLN A 88 -4.13 -4.24 0.70
CA GLN A 88 -4.50 -4.90 -0.54
C GLN A 88 -4.97 -3.86 -1.53
N VAL A 89 -4.61 -4.02 -2.80
CA VAL A 89 -5.21 -3.22 -3.87
C VAL A 89 -6.54 -3.87 -4.18
N ARG A 90 -7.62 -3.08 -4.18
CA ARG A 90 -8.95 -3.54 -4.55
C ARG A 90 -8.90 -3.96 -6.01
N ASP A 91 -8.89 -5.27 -6.24
CA ASP A 91 -9.07 -5.80 -7.59
C ASP A 91 -10.47 -5.37 -8.04
N ILE A 92 -10.53 -4.44 -8.99
CA ILE A 92 -11.70 -4.37 -9.86
C ILE A 92 -11.63 -5.69 -10.63
N PRO A 93 -12.63 -6.57 -10.55
CA PRO A 93 -12.53 -7.90 -11.14
C PRO A 93 -12.39 -7.76 -12.65
N CYS A 94 -11.16 -7.72 -13.15
CA CYS A 94 -10.86 -8.28 -14.45
C CYS A 94 -11.04 -9.80 -14.27
N PRO A 95 -11.84 -10.48 -15.10
CA PRO A 95 -12.08 -11.91 -14.94
C PRO A 95 -10.77 -12.65 -15.20
N VAL A 96 -10.01 -12.92 -14.13
CA VAL A 96 -8.83 -13.77 -14.17
C VAL A 96 -9.33 -15.20 -14.23
N LEU A 97 -9.22 -15.81 -15.42
CA LEU A 97 -9.36 -17.24 -15.65
C LEU A 97 -8.56 -18.00 -14.58
N HIS A 98 -9.29 -18.67 -13.71
CA HIS A 98 -8.77 -19.51 -12.64
C HIS A 98 -8.02 -20.70 -13.27
N VAL A 99 -6.72 -20.56 -13.52
CA VAL A 99 -5.84 -21.72 -13.76
C VAL A 99 -5.65 -22.41 -12.42
N GLN A 100 -6.62 -23.27 -12.09
CA GLN A 100 -6.58 -24.17 -10.95
C GLN A 100 -5.53 -25.24 -11.25
N LYS A 101 -4.33 -25.05 -10.67
CA LYS A 101 -3.27 -26.06 -10.70
C LYS A 101 -3.75 -27.31 -9.95
N ARG A 102 -3.81 -28.42 -10.69
CA ARG A 102 -3.58 -29.82 -10.29
C ARG A 102 -3.34 -30.05 -8.78
N GLN A 103 -4.21 -30.85 -8.18
CA GLN A 103 -3.75 -31.91 -7.29
C GLN A 103 -4.19 -33.26 -7.87
N VAL A 104 -3.19 -34.02 -8.29
CA VAL A 104 -3.27 -35.46 -8.53
C VAL A 104 -3.15 -36.13 -7.17
N ALA A 105 -4.11 -36.98 -6.84
CA ALA A 105 -3.97 -38.10 -5.91
C ALA A 105 -4.86 -39.22 -6.44
#